data_AF-A0A2G9N4D0-F1
#
_entry.id   AF-A0A2G9N4D0-F1
#
_cell.length_a   1.000
_cell.length_b   1.000
_cell.length_c   1.000
_cell.angle_alpha   90.00
_cell.angle_beta   90.00
_cell.angle_gamma   90.00
#
_symmetry.space_group_name_H-M   'P 1'
#
loop_
_entity.id
_entity.type
_entity.pdbx_description
1 polymer ?
#
loop_
_entity_poly.entity_id
_entity_poly.type
_entity_poly.pdbx_seq_one_letter_code
_entity_poly.pdbx_strand_id
1 'polypeptide(L)'
;MTEDIPEKIKTYYERRKKLNKLLTSTQVEGSKAYDNATDLLKDEDGEIDLDKLKEDDMRKQFIDKITDHYISAAKKRLKSEVKTEDEFGVDMLLSGYAQVTKAEIEQAVNEKKHQYTKDVHNEVSKDLKKKQINKLIPALSSHFEDSDVSDIVKYTKADSLVHANRMRIDDALPFLDHFNKGKGSVTYEHVEGKHYAKKKAA
;
A
#
# COMPACT_ATOMS: atom_id res chain seq x y z
N MET A 1 -32.44 2.85 -8.19
CA MET A 1 -32.11 4.14 -7.54
C MET A 1 -30.60 4.29 -7.57
N THR A 2 -30.07 5.02 -8.56
CA THR A 2 -28.72 5.55 -8.50
C THR A 2 -28.77 6.77 -7.59
N GLU A 3 -28.61 6.56 -6.27
CA GLU A 3 -28.37 7.68 -5.37
C GLU A 3 -27.16 8.44 -5.91
N ASP A 4 -27.34 9.74 -6.15
CA ASP A 4 -26.26 10.60 -6.61
C ASP A 4 -25.18 10.62 -5.53
N ILE A 5 -23.99 10.11 -5.86
CA ILE A 5 -22.90 9.98 -4.90
C ILE A 5 -22.40 11.39 -4.60
N PRO A 6 -22.39 11.85 -3.32
CA PRO A 6 -21.87 13.17 -2.99
C PRO A 6 -20.46 13.38 -3.55
N GLU A 7 -20.19 14.55 -4.14
CA GLU A 7 -18.96 14.80 -4.90
C GLU A 7 -17.67 14.56 -4.08
N LYS A 8 -17.68 14.88 -2.78
CA LYS A 8 -16.57 14.59 -1.87
C LYS A 8 -16.36 13.09 -1.65
N ILE A 9 -17.44 12.30 -1.62
CA ILE A 9 -17.38 10.83 -1.52
C ILE A 9 -16.89 10.22 -2.83
N LYS A 10 -17.34 10.74 -3.98
CA LYS A 10 -16.82 10.36 -5.29
C LYS A 10 -15.31 10.63 -5.39
N THR A 11 -14.88 11.83 -5.00
CA THR A 11 -13.46 12.23 -4.93
C THR A 11 -12.66 11.27 -4.04
N TYR A 12 -13.19 10.89 -2.88
CA TYR A 12 -12.56 9.91 -1.99
C TYR A 12 -12.31 8.57 -2.71
N TYR A 13 -13.32 8.02 -3.38
CA TYR A 13 -13.18 6.76 -4.11
C TYR A 13 -12.25 6.84 -5.31
N GLU A 14 -12.23 7.97 -6.03
CA GLU A 14 -11.27 8.21 -7.11
C GLU A 14 -9.83 8.24 -6.59
N ARG A 15 -9.57 8.96 -5.50
CA ARG A 15 -8.26 8.99 -4.83
C ARG A 15 -7.86 7.60 -4.36
N ARG A 16 -8.79 6.85 -3.76
CA ARG A 16 -8.57 5.47 -3.30
C ARG A 16 -8.25 4.53 -4.46
N LYS A 17 -8.95 4.66 -5.60
CA LYS A 17 -8.67 3.88 -6.82
C LYS A 17 -7.27 4.19 -7.37
N LYS A 18 -6.87 5.46 -7.39
CA LYS A 18 -5.52 5.89 -7.79
C LYS A 18 -4.46 5.30 -6.84
N LEU A 19 -4.69 5.34 -5.53
CA LEU A 19 -3.83 4.72 -4.53
C LEU A 19 -3.70 3.21 -4.78
N ASN A 20 -4.81 2.48 -4.89
CA ASN A 20 -4.79 1.04 -5.14
C ASN A 20 -4.04 0.69 -6.44
N LYS A 21 -4.23 1.48 -7.51
CA LYS A 21 -3.47 1.30 -8.75
C LYS A 21 -1.98 1.51 -8.54
N LEU A 22 -1.57 2.53 -7.77
CA LEU A 22 -0.17 2.75 -7.39
C LEU A 22 0.37 1.53 -6.64
N LEU A 23 -0.29 1.10 -5.57
CA LEU A 23 0.15 -0.02 -4.75
C LEU A 23 0.27 -1.33 -5.54
N THR A 24 -0.72 -1.62 -6.39
CA THR A 24 -0.69 -2.82 -7.25
C THR A 24 0.44 -2.72 -8.28
N SER A 25 0.65 -1.56 -8.91
CA SER A 25 1.78 -1.37 -9.82
C SER A 25 3.11 -1.57 -9.11
N THR A 26 3.32 -0.97 -7.94
CA THR A 26 4.55 -1.14 -7.16
C THR A 26 4.78 -2.59 -6.75
N GLN A 27 3.73 -3.32 -6.35
CA GLN A 27 3.82 -4.75 -6.02
C GLN A 27 4.21 -5.60 -7.24
N VAL A 28 3.65 -5.30 -8.42
CA VAL A 28 4.01 -5.97 -9.68
C VAL A 28 5.48 -5.70 -10.03
N GLU A 29 5.93 -4.45 -9.89
CA GLU A 29 7.33 -4.11 -10.15
C GLU A 29 8.29 -4.75 -9.14
N GLY A 30 7.89 -4.92 -7.88
CA GLY A 30 8.67 -5.69 -6.90
C GLY A 30 8.83 -7.17 -7.28
N SER A 31 7.72 -7.83 -7.64
CA SER A 31 7.81 -9.22 -8.11
C SER A 31 8.71 -9.36 -9.35
N LYS A 32 8.63 -8.41 -10.30
CA LYS A 32 9.51 -8.41 -11.47
C LYS A 32 10.97 -8.15 -11.11
N ALA A 33 11.23 -7.26 -10.15
CA ALA A 33 12.58 -6.99 -9.67
C ALA A 33 13.22 -8.29 -9.13
N TYR A 34 12.48 -9.04 -8.30
CA TYR A 34 12.92 -10.34 -7.82
C TYR A 34 13.14 -11.34 -8.96
N ASP A 35 12.16 -11.50 -9.85
CA ASP A 35 12.25 -12.46 -10.96
C ASP A 35 13.47 -12.16 -11.85
N ASN A 36 13.69 -10.88 -12.20
CA ASN A 36 14.86 -10.44 -12.95
C ASN A 36 16.17 -10.71 -12.21
N ALA A 37 16.18 -10.52 -10.88
CA ALA A 37 17.37 -10.77 -10.07
C ALA A 37 17.70 -12.28 -9.98
N THR A 38 16.69 -13.16 -9.94
CA THR A 38 16.90 -14.62 -9.89
C THR A 38 17.55 -15.21 -11.13
N ASP A 39 17.58 -14.50 -12.27
CA ASP A 39 18.36 -14.93 -13.43
C ASP A 39 19.86 -15.08 -13.12
N LEU A 40 20.39 -14.33 -12.14
CA LEU A 40 21.78 -14.47 -11.69
C LEU A 40 22.02 -15.75 -10.88
N LEU A 41 20.95 -16.32 -10.34
CA LEU A 41 21.00 -17.47 -9.45
C LEU A 41 20.79 -18.80 -10.18
N LYS A 42 20.51 -18.78 -11.48
CA LYS A 42 20.29 -20.00 -12.25
C LYS A 42 21.54 -20.86 -12.34
N ASP A 43 21.40 -22.17 -12.17
CA ASP A 43 22.45 -23.16 -12.39
C ASP A 43 22.54 -23.57 -13.87
N GLU A 44 23.35 -24.60 -14.16
CA GLU A 44 23.55 -25.11 -15.52
C GLU A 44 22.29 -25.71 -16.13
N ASP A 45 21.37 -26.22 -15.30
CA ASP A 45 20.08 -26.78 -15.70
C ASP A 45 18.99 -25.69 -15.84
N GLY A 46 19.31 -24.45 -15.44
CA GLY A 46 18.40 -23.30 -15.49
C GLY A 46 17.51 -23.16 -14.26
N GLU A 47 17.73 -23.99 -13.23
CA GLU A 47 16.99 -23.97 -11.97
C GLU A 47 17.58 -22.92 -11.02
N ILE A 48 16.74 -22.35 -10.15
CA ILE A 48 17.18 -21.28 -9.23
C ILE A 48 17.96 -21.90 -8.07
N ASP A 49 19.26 -21.64 -8.02
CA ASP A 49 20.13 -22.00 -6.90
C ASP A 49 20.24 -20.84 -5.89
N LEU A 50 19.38 -20.88 -4.87
CA LEU A 50 19.38 -19.90 -3.79
C LEU A 50 20.62 -20.00 -2.88
N ASP A 51 21.37 -21.11 -2.91
CA ASP A 51 22.58 -21.24 -2.10
C ASP A 51 23.68 -20.29 -2.57
N LYS A 52 23.64 -19.83 -3.82
CA LYS A 52 24.51 -18.75 -4.31
C LYS A 52 24.35 -17.46 -3.51
N LEU A 53 23.19 -17.21 -2.88
CA LEU A 53 23.02 -16.07 -1.96
C LEU A 53 23.77 -16.24 -0.62
N LYS A 54 24.47 -17.35 -0.38
CA LYS A 54 25.45 -17.43 0.73
C LYS A 54 26.74 -16.67 0.40
N GLU A 55 27.04 -16.47 -0.87
CA GLU A 55 28.22 -15.76 -1.35
C GLU A 55 27.98 -14.24 -1.33
N ASP A 56 28.92 -13.49 -0.78
CA ASP A 56 28.81 -12.05 -0.58
C ASP A 56 28.69 -11.30 -1.92
N ASP A 57 29.52 -11.67 -2.90
CA ASP A 57 29.52 -11.06 -4.23
C ASP A 57 28.21 -11.31 -4.98
N MET A 58 27.68 -12.54 -4.89
CA MET A 58 26.41 -12.87 -5.53
C MET A 58 25.25 -12.14 -4.88
N ARG A 59 25.20 -12.05 -3.54
CA ARG A 59 24.18 -11.24 -2.85
C ARG A 59 24.23 -9.79 -3.30
N LYS A 60 25.43 -9.21 -3.41
CA LYS A 60 25.59 -7.82 -3.85
C LYS A 60 25.01 -7.62 -5.25
N GLN A 61 25.36 -8.49 -6.21
CA GLN A 61 24.81 -8.43 -7.57
C GLN A 61 23.29 -8.62 -7.59
N PHE A 62 22.76 -9.52 -6.78
CA PHE A 62 21.33 -9.75 -6.64
C PHE A 62 20.59 -8.50 -6.09
N ILE A 63 21.13 -7.88 -5.03
CA ILE A 63 20.61 -6.64 -4.45
C ILE A 63 20.65 -5.51 -5.46
N ASP A 64 21.77 -5.33 -6.16
CA ASP A 64 21.91 -4.30 -7.19
C ASP A 64 20.88 -4.50 -8.31
N LYS A 65 20.68 -5.74 -8.78
CA LYS A 65 19.69 -6.04 -9.83
C LYS A 65 18.24 -5.79 -9.41
N ILE A 66 17.88 -6.08 -8.15
CA ILE A 66 16.57 -5.69 -7.59
C ILE A 66 16.44 -4.16 -7.56
N THR A 67 17.47 -3.49 -7.05
CA THR A 67 17.47 -2.04 -6.85
C THR A 67 17.40 -1.29 -8.17
N ASP A 68 18.17 -1.70 -9.17
CA ASP A 68 18.19 -1.12 -10.52
C ASP A 68 16.82 -1.21 -11.19
N HIS A 69 16.12 -2.33 -11.01
CA HIS A 69 14.75 -2.48 -11.51
C HIS A 69 13.82 -1.46 -10.86
N TYR A 70 13.87 -1.32 -9.54
CA TYR A 70 13.07 -0.32 -8.83
C TYR A 70 13.43 1.11 -9.23
N ILE A 71 14.71 1.45 -9.38
CA ILE A 71 15.17 2.77 -9.82
C ILE A 71 14.62 3.06 -11.22
N SER A 72 14.75 2.11 -12.14
CA SER A 72 14.25 2.24 -13.52
C SER A 72 12.73 2.46 -13.54
N ALA A 73 11.98 1.67 -12.78
CA ALA A 73 10.54 1.79 -12.67
C ALA A 73 10.11 3.13 -12.03
N ALA A 74 10.83 3.58 -10.99
CA ALA A 74 10.60 4.85 -10.32
C ALA A 74 10.88 6.04 -11.24
N LYS A 75 12.03 6.06 -11.93
CA LYS A 75 12.39 7.09 -12.93
C LYS A 75 11.33 7.20 -14.02
N LYS A 76 10.91 6.07 -14.57
CA LYS A 76 9.87 6.03 -15.63
C LYS A 76 8.53 6.58 -15.13
N ARG A 77 8.10 6.23 -13.92
CA ARG A 77 6.79 6.65 -13.39
C ARG A 77 6.80 8.10 -12.94
N LEU A 78 7.86 8.53 -12.25
CA LEU A 78 7.98 9.86 -11.64
C LEU A 78 8.64 10.88 -12.56
N LYS A 79 9.12 10.45 -13.74
CA LYS A 79 9.92 11.28 -14.66
C LYS A 79 11.12 11.91 -13.96
N SER A 80 11.77 11.15 -13.09
CA SER A 80 12.91 11.59 -12.29
C SER A 80 14.22 11.45 -13.07
N GLU A 81 15.11 12.43 -12.89
CA GLU A 81 16.47 12.46 -13.46
C GLU A 81 17.57 12.12 -12.44
N VAL A 82 17.19 11.65 -11.24
CA VAL A 82 18.13 11.25 -10.18
C VAL A 82 19.20 10.32 -10.73
N LYS A 83 20.47 10.59 -10.44
CA LYS A 83 21.59 9.76 -10.88
C LYS A 83 21.73 8.54 -9.99
N THR A 84 22.16 7.41 -10.55
CA THR A 84 22.34 6.14 -9.81
C THR A 84 23.47 6.21 -8.79
N GLU A 85 24.42 7.11 -8.98
CA GLU A 85 25.57 7.31 -8.09
C GLU A 85 25.24 8.18 -6.87
N ASP A 86 24.09 8.87 -6.88
CA ASP A 86 23.60 9.65 -5.74
C ASP A 86 22.77 8.73 -4.83
N GLU A 87 23.45 8.03 -3.91
CA GLU A 87 22.82 7.07 -2.99
C GLU A 87 21.66 7.68 -2.20
N PHE A 88 21.83 8.91 -1.71
CA PHE A 88 20.78 9.60 -0.98
C PHE A 88 19.58 9.93 -1.89
N GLY A 89 19.84 10.45 -3.10
CA GLY A 89 18.81 10.70 -4.10
C GLY A 89 18.07 9.43 -4.52
N VAL A 90 18.78 8.31 -4.67
CA VAL A 90 18.23 6.99 -4.96
C VAL A 90 17.30 6.55 -3.83
N ASP A 91 17.76 6.62 -2.57
CA ASP A 91 16.92 6.24 -1.41
C ASP A 91 15.69 7.12 -1.27
N MET A 92 15.79 8.43 -1.54
CA MET A 92 14.63 9.31 -1.59
C MET A 92 13.66 8.92 -2.71
N LEU A 93 14.18 8.59 -3.90
CA LEU A 93 13.37 8.19 -5.04
C LEU A 93 12.62 6.88 -4.77
N LEU A 94 13.33 5.88 -4.27
CA LEU A 94 12.77 4.58 -3.93
C LEU A 94 11.77 4.68 -2.78
N SER A 95 12.08 5.49 -1.77
CA SER A 95 11.16 5.76 -0.67
C SER A 95 9.88 6.45 -1.19
N GLY A 96 10.00 7.44 -2.07
CA GLY A 96 8.84 8.09 -2.69
C GLY A 96 8.00 7.15 -3.56
N TYR A 97 8.63 6.26 -4.31
CA TYR A 97 7.98 5.38 -5.28
C TYR A 97 7.42 4.08 -4.67
N ALA A 98 8.25 3.37 -3.92
CA ALA A 98 8.00 2.04 -3.37
C ALA A 98 8.01 2.00 -1.84
N GLN A 99 8.29 3.12 -1.16
CA GLN A 99 8.42 3.20 0.31
C GLN A 99 9.46 2.22 0.86
N VAL A 100 10.46 1.90 0.05
CA VAL A 100 11.62 1.10 0.42
C VAL A 100 12.88 1.88 0.07
N THR A 101 13.96 1.63 0.78
CA THR A 101 15.30 2.13 0.46
C THR A 101 16.18 1.00 -0.06
N LYS A 102 17.30 1.35 -0.72
CA LYS A 102 18.31 0.35 -1.07
C LYS A 102 18.81 -0.36 0.19
N ALA A 103 19.05 0.40 1.27
CA ALA A 103 19.48 -0.13 2.56
C ALA A 103 18.51 -1.15 3.17
N GLU A 104 17.20 -0.94 3.09
CA GLU A 104 16.20 -1.91 3.58
C GLU A 104 16.17 -3.19 2.73
N ILE A 105 16.34 -3.10 1.41
CA ILE A 105 16.45 -4.28 0.52
C ILE A 105 17.72 -5.05 0.87
N GLU A 106 18.85 -4.35 0.98
CA GLU A 106 20.14 -4.91 1.32
C GLU A 106 20.09 -5.63 2.68
N GLN A 107 19.52 -4.98 3.70
CA GLN A 107 19.33 -5.58 5.02
C GLN A 107 18.51 -6.87 4.93
N ALA A 108 17.36 -6.83 4.25
CA ALA A 108 16.47 -7.99 4.13
C ALA A 108 17.15 -9.19 3.42
N VAL A 109 17.91 -8.93 2.35
CA VAL A 109 18.64 -9.98 1.62
C VAL A 109 19.81 -10.50 2.44
N ASN A 110 20.57 -9.63 3.12
CA ASN A 110 21.73 -10.04 3.92
C ASN A 110 21.35 -10.83 5.18
N GLU A 111 20.23 -10.50 5.81
CA GLU A 111 19.72 -11.24 6.97
C GLU A 111 19.21 -12.64 6.59
N LYS A 112 18.57 -12.78 5.43
CA LYS A 112 17.93 -14.04 5.00
C LYS A 112 18.83 -14.93 4.15
N LYS A 113 19.76 -14.35 3.38
CA LYS A 113 20.68 -15.07 2.47
C LYS A 113 19.90 -16.04 1.57
N HIS A 114 20.29 -17.32 1.53
CA HIS A 114 19.60 -18.41 0.81
C HIS A 114 18.13 -18.62 1.20
N GLN A 115 17.67 -18.10 2.34
CA GLN A 115 16.26 -18.14 2.73
C GLN A 115 15.43 -17.01 2.10
N TYR A 116 16.06 -16.09 1.34
CA TYR A 116 15.37 -14.98 0.67
C TYR A 116 14.65 -15.46 -0.60
N THR A 117 13.52 -16.15 -0.41
CA THR A 117 12.67 -16.62 -1.50
C THR A 117 11.76 -15.52 -2.06
N LYS A 118 11.06 -15.81 -3.16
CA LYS A 118 10.03 -14.92 -3.72
C LYS A 118 8.94 -14.59 -2.70
N ASP A 119 8.55 -15.56 -1.88
CA ASP A 119 7.55 -15.35 -0.84
C ASP A 119 8.06 -14.41 0.25
N VAL A 120 9.32 -14.56 0.67
CA VAL A 120 9.95 -13.64 1.63
C VAL A 120 10.03 -12.22 1.04
N HIS A 121 10.43 -12.08 -0.23
CA HIS A 121 10.44 -10.78 -0.91
C HIS A 121 9.04 -10.13 -0.98
N ASN A 122 8.02 -10.95 -1.30
CA ASN A 122 6.63 -10.52 -1.33
C ASN A 122 6.09 -10.15 0.06
N GLU A 123 6.51 -10.82 1.13
CA GLU A 123 6.16 -10.47 2.51
C GLU A 123 6.74 -9.12 2.92
N VAL A 124 8.03 -8.88 2.65
CA VAL A 124 8.65 -7.57 2.84
C VAL A 124 7.85 -6.50 2.08
N SER A 125 7.48 -6.76 0.82
CA SER A 125 6.65 -5.86 0.01
C SER A 125 5.24 -5.62 0.59
N LYS A 126 4.61 -6.61 1.23
CA LYS A 126 3.30 -6.47 1.87
C LYS A 126 3.34 -5.55 3.08
N ASP A 127 4.38 -5.65 3.90
CA ASP A 127 4.54 -4.77 5.07
C ASP A 127 4.77 -3.33 4.65
N LEU A 128 5.57 -3.12 3.60
CA LEU A 128 5.80 -1.80 3.00
C LEU A 128 4.50 -1.21 2.44
N LYS A 129 3.70 -2.02 1.74
CA LYS A 129 2.35 -1.62 1.26
C LYS A 129 1.44 -1.18 2.40
N LYS A 130 1.46 -1.88 3.54
CA LYS A 130 0.67 -1.51 4.73
C LYS A 130 1.12 -0.16 5.29
N LYS A 131 2.42 0.08 5.41
CA LYS A 131 2.98 1.38 5.82
C LYS A 131 2.57 2.50 4.84
N GLN A 132 2.61 2.24 3.53
CA GLN A 132 2.22 3.19 2.49
C GLN A 132 0.74 3.57 2.56
N ILE A 133 -0.14 2.59 2.77
CA ILE A 133 -1.57 2.83 2.98
C ILE A 133 -1.77 3.75 4.20
N ASN A 134 -1.16 3.43 5.34
CA ASN A 134 -1.35 4.18 6.58
C ASN A 134 -0.90 5.65 6.45
N LYS A 135 0.20 5.92 5.72
CA LYS A 135 0.66 7.30 5.45
C LYS A 135 -0.26 8.07 4.51
N LEU A 136 -0.90 7.39 3.55
CA LEU A 136 -1.69 8.03 2.50
C LEU A 136 -3.18 8.13 2.84
N ILE A 137 -3.69 7.37 3.82
CA ILE A 137 -5.07 7.48 4.30
C ILE A 137 -5.47 8.92 4.64
N PRO A 138 -4.69 9.70 5.41
CA PRO A 138 -5.05 11.09 5.70
C PRO A 138 -5.19 11.96 4.44
N ALA A 139 -4.37 11.72 3.42
CA ALA A 139 -4.45 12.43 2.14
C ALA A 139 -5.68 12.01 1.30
N LEU A 140 -6.19 10.79 1.49
CA LEU A 140 -7.44 10.36 0.87
C LEU A 140 -8.63 11.16 1.41
N SER A 141 -8.62 11.48 2.69
CA SER A 141 -9.76 12.09 3.40
C SER A 141 -9.58 13.57 3.73
N SER A 142 -8.47 14.20 3.37
CA SER A 142 -8.12 15.58 3.75
C SER A 142 -9.11 16.66 3.29
N HIS A 143 -10.00 16.34 2.35
CA HIS A 143 -11.02 17.26 1.82
C HIS A 143 -12.37 17.13 2.55
N PHE A 144 -12.47 16.23 3.52
CA PHE A 144 -13.63 16.13 4.38
C PHE A 144 -13.48 17.00 5.63
N GLU A 145 -14.62 17.46 6.13
CA GLU A 145 -14.78 18.23 7.35
C GLU A 145 -15.84 17.56 8.24
N ASP A 146 -15.92 17.95 9.51
CA ASP A 146 -16.97 17.46 10.44
C ASP A 146 -18.39 17.74 9.91
N SER A 147 -18.56 18.76 9.06
CA SER A 147 -19.82 19.09 8.39
C SER A 147 -20.29 18.01 7.41
N ASP A 148 -19.36 17.20 6.87
CA ASP A 148 -19.65 16.14 5.89
C ASP A 148 -20.08 14.81 6.55
N VAL A 149 -19.99 14.69 7.88
CA VAL A 149 -20.31 13.46 8.64
C VAL A 149 -21.72 12.96 8.33
N SER A 150 -22.71 13.85 8.28
CA SER A 150 -24.09 13.50 7.97
C SER A 150 -24.22 12.84 6.60
N ASP A 151 -23.51 13.37 5.59
CA ASP A 151 -23.59 12.86 4.23
C ASP A 151 -22.93 11.50 4.10
N ILE A 152 -21.81 11.28 4.79
CA ILE A 152 -21.16 9.97 4.88
C ILE A 152 -22.08 8.95 5.55
N VAL A 153 -22.68 9.29 6.69
CA VAL A 153 -23.58 8.39 7.43
C VAL A 153 -24.80 8.01 6.59
N LYS A 154 -25.41 8.97 5.89
CA LYS A 154 -26.53 8.71 4.97
C LYS A 154 -26.11 7.82 3.80
N TYR A 155 -25.03 8.19 3.12
CA TYR A 155 -24.52 7.44 1.97
C TYR A 155 -24.17 5.99 2.31
N THR A 156 -23.60 5.78 3.49
CA THR A 156 -23.20 4.45 3.98
C THR A 156 -24.33 3.66 4.64
N LYS A 157 -25.55 4.24 4.69
CA LYS A 157 -26.77 3.66 5.30
C LYS A 157 -26.60 3.32 6.77
N ALA A 158 -25.78 4.10 7.47
CA ALA A 158 -25.49 3.94 8.89
C ALA A 158 -26.40 4.80 9.78
N ASP A 159 -27.30 5.60 9.20
CA ASP A 159 -28.17 6.55 9.88
C ASP A 159 -29.04 5.90 10.96
N SER A 160 -29.50 4.67 10.74
CA SER A 160 -30.26 3.88 11.73
C SER A 160 -29.39 3.36 12.89
N LEU A 161 -28.07 3.31 12.72
CA LEU A 161 -27.13 2.69 13.65
C LEU A 161 -26.39 3.71 14.53
N VAL A 162 -26.30 4.97 14.10
CA VAL A 162 -25.49 6.00 14.77
C VAL A 162 -26.19 7.33 14.94
N HIS A 163 -25.68 8.12 15.88
CA HIS A 163 -25.99 9.54 16.05
C HIS A 163 -24.92 10.39 15.35
N ALA A 164 -25.17 10.78 14.09
CA ALA A 164 -24.21 11.53 13.27
C ALA A 164 -23.72 12.83 13.95
N ASN A 165 -24.58 13.52 14.71
CA ASN A 165 -24.23 14.73 15.45
C ASN A 165 -23.28 14.51 16.64
N ARG A 166 -22.95 13.25 16.98
CA ARG A 166 -21.98 12.88 18.00
C ARG A 166 -20.65 12.41 17.42
N MET A 167 -20.53 12.34 16.10
CA MET A 167 -19.35 11.83 15.41
C MET A 167 -18.43 12.97 14.96
N ARG A 168 -17.13 12.69 14.93
CA ARG A 168 -16.15 13.46 14.16
C ARG A 168 -15.95 12.85 12.79
N ILE A 169 -15.30 13.58 11.88
CA ILE A 169 -14.99 13.03 10.55
C ILE A 169 -14.19 11.73 10.63
N ASP A 170 -13.23 11.64 11.56
CA ASP A 170 -12.43 10.42 11.78
C ASP A 170 -13.26 9.21 12.21
N ASP A 171 -14.42 9.42 12.86
CA ASP A 171 -15.36 8.35 13.19
C ASP A 171 -16.15 7.87 11.97
N ALA A 172 -16.43 8.78 11.02
CA ALA A 172 -17.27 8.52 9.85
C ALA A 172 -16.49 7.94 8.67
N LEU A 173 -15.22 8.31 8.48
CA LEU A 173 -14.39 7.82 7.37
C LEU A 173 -14.27 6.29 7.28
N PRO A 174 -14.15 5.53 8.39
CA PRO A 174 -14.18 4.07 8.35
C PRO A 174 -15.43 3.50 7.69
N PHE A 175 -16.57 4.22 7.72
CA PHE A 175 -17.81 3.74 7.11
C PHE A 175 -17.71 3.69 5.59
N LEU A 176 -17.01 4.63 4.96
CA LEU A 176 -16.74 4.57 3.51
C LEU A 176 -15.91 3.33 3.15
N ASP A 177 -14.96 2.96 4.02
CA ASP A 177 -14.15 1.77 3.85
C ASP A 177 -14.95 0.48 4.00
N HIS A 178 -15.79 0.40 5.03
CA HIS A 178 -16.66 -0.75 5.27
C HIS A 178 -17.70 -0.89 4.17
N PHE A 179 -18.33 0.20 3.74
CA PHE A 179 -19.31 0.22 2.67
C PHE A 179 -18.71 -0.28 1.35
N ASN A 180 -17.50 0.20 1.01
CA ASN A 180 -16.80 -0.20 -0.20
C ASN A 180 -16.23 -1.63 -0.14
N LYS A 181 -15.83 -2.14 1.03
CA LYS A 181 -15.33 -3.52 1.22
C LYS A 181 -16.45 -4.54 1.42
N GLY A 182 -17.61 -4.12 1.91
CA GLY A 182 -18.58 -4.96 2.63
C GLY A 182 -19.95 -5.15 1.97
N LYS A 183 -20.07 -5.10 0.64
CA LYS A 183 -21.34 -5.36 -0.09
C LYS A 183 -22.43 -4.27 0.07
N GLY A 184 -22.06 -3.02 0.43
CA GLY A 184 -22.98 -1.88 0.33
C GLY A 184 -23.82 -1.55 1.57
N SER A 185 -23.35 -1.91 2.79
CA SER A 185 -23.89 -1.35 4.04
C SER A 185 -22.90 -1.46 5.21
N VAL A 186 -23.01 -0.53 6.17
CA VAL A 186 -22.39 -0.63 7.49
C VAL A 186 -23.34 -1.40 8.41
N THR A 187 -22.83 -2.41 9.13
CA THR A 187 -23.58 -3.19 10.12
C THR A 187 -23.31 -2.74 11.55
N TYR A 188 -24.15 -3.16 12.51
CA TYR A 188 -24.00 -2.78 13.93
C TYR A 188 -22.66 -3.20 14.53
N GLU A 189 -22.06 -4.30 14.08
CA GLU A 189 -20.74 -4.78 14.52
C GLU A 189 -19.63 -3.75 14.32
N HIS A 190 -19.77 -2.86 13.33
CA HIS A 190 -18.79 -1.80 13.06
C HIS A 190 -18.90 -0.61 14.04
N VAL A 191 -20.03 -0.47 14.73
CA VAL A 191 -20.33 0.68 15.59
C VAL A 191 -20.55 0.29 17.05
N GLU A 192 -20.62 -0.99 17.37
CA GLU A 192 -20.81 -1.49 18.73
C GLU A 192 -19.73 -0.95 19.68
N GLY A 193 -20.16 -0.47 20.85
CA GLY A 193 -19.27 0.13 21.87
C GLY A 193 -18.77 1.55 21.55
N LYS A 194 -19.19 2.15 20.42
CA LYS A 194 -18.83 3.54 20.08
C LYS A 194 -19.76 4.54 20.77
N HIS A 195 -19.22 5.70 21.16
CA HIS A 195 -19.97 6.76 21.84
C HIS A 195 -21.12 7.35 21.01
N TYR A 196 -21.04 7.22 19.68
CA TYR A 196 -22.06 7.63 18.72
C TYR A 196 -23.07 6.53 18.37
N ALA A 197 -22.90 5.30 18.88
CA ALA A 197 -23.79 4.19 18.54
C ALA A 197 -25.18 4.39 19.12
N LYS A 198 -26.21 4.06 18.32
CA LYS A 198 -27.58 3.90 18.82
C LYS A 198 -27.67 2.57 19.57
N LYS A 199 -28.62 2.46 20.50
CA LYS A 199 -28.90 1.17 21.16
C LYS A 199 -29.34 0.16 20.11
N LYS A 200 -28.77 -1.04 20.13
CA LYS A 200 -29.22 -2.16 19.31
C LYS A 200 -30.70 -2.39 19.62
N ALA A 201 -31.56 -2.31 18.60
CA ALA A 201 -32.95 -2.71 18.76
C ALA A 201 -32.96 -4.19 19.16
N ALA A 202 -33.62 -4.50 20.27
CA ALA A 202 -33.79 -5.86 20.78
C ALA A 202 -34.64 -6.70 19.85
#